data_AF-A0A9X2R9G1-F1
#
_entry.id   AF-A0A9X2R9G1-F1
#
_cell.length_a   1.000
_cell.length_b   1.000
_cell.length_c   1.000
_cell.angle_alpha   90.00
_cell.angle_beta   90.00
_cell.angle_gamma   90.00
#
_symmetry.space_group_name_H-M   'P 1'
#
loop_
_entity.id
_entity.type
_entity.pdbx_description
1 polymer ?
#
loop_
_entity_poly.entity_id
_entity_poly.type
_entity_poly.pdbx_seq_one_letter_code
_entity_poly.pdbx_strand_id
1 'polypeptide(L)'
;MTTEELNQAYNYFTQPNIQTYIEAEVAHTSRNRFERDYAEFTGNQPLPVDTNSKPYFVLAPNANKWGIELRIYFTEDEDNIPEFLDALATSNTRPGYEMYDKRINNNELINYLLSRGFTLG
;
A
#
# COMPACT_ATOMS: atom_id res chain seq x y z
N MET A 1 4.65 -14.34 -2.52
CA MET A 1 3.33 -14.76 -3.06
C MET A 1 3.53 -15.39 -4.43
N THR A 2 2.60 -16.20 -4.91
CA THR A 2 2.65 -16.71 -6.29
C THR A 2 2.20 -15.64 -7.28
N THR A 3 2.62 -15.76 -8.54
CA THR A 3 2.15 -14.87 -9.62
C THR A 3 0.62 -14.90 -9.76
N GLU A 4 0.01 -16.06 -9.55
CA GLU A 4 -1.45 -16.23 -9.62
C GLU A 4 -2.15 -15.43 -8.51
N GLU A 5 -1.70 -15.55 -7.26
CA GLU A 5 -2.22 -14.76 -6.13
C GLU A 5 -2.05 -13.26 -6.39
N LEU A 6 -0.89 -12.83 -6.89
CA LEU A 6 -0.65 -11.42 -7.22
C LEU A 6 -1.61 -10.90 -8.29
N ASN A 7 -1.88 -11.70 -9.34
CA ASN A 7 -2.85 -11.36 -10.37
C ASN A 7 -4.28 -11.31 -9.85
N GLN A 8 -4.68 -12.25 -8.99
CA GLN A 8 -5.99 -12.26 -8.35
C GLN A 8 -6.19 -11.03 -7.46
N ALA A 9 -5.18 -10.65 -6.69
CA ALA A 9 -5.23 -9.43 -5.89
C ALA A 9 -5.36 -8.18 -6.77
N TYR A 10 -4.60 -8.08 -7.86
CA TYR A 10 -4.76 -6.99 -8.83
C TYR A 10 -6.17 -6.92 -9.42
N ASN A 11 -6.74 -8.06 -9.81
CA ASN A 11 -8.09 -8.11 -10.36
C ASN A 11 -9.14 -7.68 -9.32
N TYR A 12 -8.98 -8.09 -8.06
CA TYR A 12 -9.86 -7.69 -6.96
C TYR A 12 -9.80 -6.17 -6.73
N PHE A 13 -8.60 -5.61 -6.56
CA PHE A 13 -8.42 -4.18 -6.28
C PHE A 13 -8.74 -3.24 -7.46
N THR A 14 -8.96 -3.78 -8.66
CA THR A 14 -9.38 -3.00 -9.84
C THR A 14 -10.89 -3.05 -10.09
N GLN A 15 -11.65 -3.77 -9.26
CA GLN A 15 -13.11 -3.76 -9.32
C GLN A 15 -13.67 -2.36 -8.98
N PRO A 16 -14.71 -1.90 -9.70
CA PRO A 16 -15.20 -0.52 -9.56
C PRO A 16 -15.85 -0.22 -8.21
N ASN A 17 -16.29 -1.24 -7.47
CA ASN A 17 -16.85 -1.12 -6.12
C ASN A 17 -15.79 -1.19 -5.01
N ILE A 18 -14.53 -1.48 -5.35
CA ILE A 18 -13.44 -1.57 -4.37
C ILE A 18 -12.67 -0.26 -4.39
N GLN A 19 -12.87 0.55 -3.36
CA GLN A 19 -12.03 1.72 -3.12
C GLN A 19 -10.73 1.27 -2.47
N THR A 20 -9.61 1.82 -2.90
CA THR A 20 -8.29 1.52 -2.33
C THR A 20 -7.53 2.79 -1.99
N TYR A 21 -6.60 2.69 -1.04
CA TYR A 21 -5.67 3.77 -0.69
C TYR A 21 -4.36 3.17 -0.23
N ILE A 22 -3.24 3.60 -0.82
CA ILE A 22 -1.92 3.10 -0.45
C ILE A 22 -1.17 4.15 0.36
N GLU A 23 -0.69 3.76 1.53
CA GLU A 23 0.24 4.53 2.35
C GLU A 23 1.66 3.94 2.31
N ALA A 24 2.65 4.82 2.42
CA ALA A 24 4.04 4.49 2.67
C ALA A 24 4.55 5.20 3.93
N GLU A 25 5.00 4.41 4.90
CA GLU A 25 5.72 4.89 6.07
C GLU A 25 7.19 4.49 5.96
N VAL A 26 8.08 5.47 5.86
CA VAL A 26 9.47 5.25 5.47
C VAL A 26 10.42 5.71 6.56
N ALA A 27 11.33 4.84 6.99
CA ALA A 27 12.43 5.26 7.85
C ALA A 27 13.32 6.25 7.10
N HIS A 28 13.83 7.29 7.79
CA HIS A 28 14.69 8.31 7.19
C HIS A 28 15.82 7.72 6.33
N THR A 29 16.49 6.68 6.85
CA THR A 29 17.61 5.99 6.20
C THR A 29 17.22 5.20 4.94
N SER A 30 15.93 4.91 4.77
CA SER A 30 15.39 4.16 3.62
C SER A 30 14.73 5.07 2.58
N ARG A 31 14.68 6.38 2.80
CA ARG A 31 14.02 7.36 1.93
C ARG A 31 14.49 7.26 0.48
N ASN A 32 15.79 7.43 0.23
CA ASN A 32 16.32 7.44 -1.13
C ASN A 32 16.10 6.11 -1.87
N ARG A 33 16.14 5.00 -1.13
CA ARG A 33 15.82 3.67 -1.68
C ARG A 33 14.35 3.61 -2.09
N PHE A 34 13.45 4.01 -1.19
CA PHE A 34 12.02 4.02 -1.46
C PHE A 34 11.67 4.91 -2.65
N GLU A 35 12.16 6.15 -2.70
CA GLU A 35 11.83 7.09 -3.77
C GLU A 35 12.29 6.57 -5.14
N ARG A 36 13.48 5.95 -5.21
CA ARG A 36 13.97 5.29 -6.42
C ARG A 36 13.10 4.11 -6.82
N ASP A 37 12.86 3.17 -5.90
CA ASP A 37 12.11 1.96 -6.18
C ASP A 37 10.65 2.30 -6.58
N TYR A 38 10.05 3.30 -5.92
CA TYR A 38 8.72 3.81 -6.29
C TYR A 38 8.70 4.40 -7.70
N ALA A 39 9.71 5.20 -8.07
CA ALA A 39 9.81 5.74 -9.42
C ALA A 39 9.97 4.63 -10.46
N GLU A 40 10.72 3.56 -10.15
CA GLU A 40 10.85 2.39 -11.01
C GLU A 40 9.52 1.66 -11.18
N PHE A 41 8.81 1.35 -10.08
CA PHE A 41 7.54 0.63 -10.14
C PHE A 41 6.45 1.45 -10.86
N THR A 42 6.32 2.74 -10.55
CA THR A 42 5.21 3.54 -11.07
C THR A 42 5.50 4.20 -12.42
N GLY A 43 6.69 4.03 -12.99
CA GLY A 43 7.09 4.72 -14.23
C GLY A 43 7.28 6.22 -14.04
N ASN A 44 7.89 6.63 -12.92
CA ASN A 44 8.14 8.01 -12.50
C ASN A 44 6.89 8.84 -12.19
N GLN A 45 5.82 8.21 -11.69
CA GLN A 45 4.72 8.99 -11.12
C GLN A 45 5.25 9.79 -9.92
N PRO A 46 4.79 11.05 -9.74
CA PRO A 46 5.26 11.88 -8.64
C PRO A 46 4.83 11.27 -7.30
N LEU A 47 5.74 11.34 -6.32
CA LEU A 47 5.37 11.14 -4.93
C LEU A 47 4.63 12.38 -4.40
N PRO A 48 3.79 12.21 -3.36
CA PRO A 48 3.25 13.34 -2.61
C PRO A 48 4.37 14.28 -2.13
N VAL A 49 4.15 15.59 -2.28
CA VAL A 49 5.13 16.63 -1.90
C VAL A 49 5.29 16.71 -0.38
N ASP A 50 4.19 16.57 0.36
CA ASP A 50 4.26 16.52 1.83
C ASP A 50 4.74 15.13 2.26
N THR A 51 5.94 15.10 2.84
CA THR A 51 6.58 13.89 3.35
C THR A 51 6.42 13.73 4.87
N ASN A 52 5.57 14.53 5.52
CA ASN A 52 5.31 14.46 6.96
C ASN A 52 3.87 13.98 7.26
N SER A 53 3.05 13.81 6.22
CA SER A 53 1.66 13.39 6.33
C SER A 53 1.36 12.21 5.42
N LYS A 54 0.15 11.68 5.55
CA LYS A 54 -0.39 10.69 4.61
C LYS A 54 -0.48 11.30 3.20
N PRO A 55 -0.36 10.49 2.12
CA PRO A 55 -0.09 9.04 2.12
C PRO A 55 1.39 8.68 2.26
N TYR A 56 2.31 9.64 2.19
CA TYR A 56 3.75 9.40 2.19
C TYR A 56 4.42 10.13 3.34
N PHE A 57 4.85 9.42 4.38
CA PHE A 57 5.54 10.05 5.49
C PHE A 57 6.88 9.39 5.80
N VAL A 58 7.89 10.25 5.89
CA VAL A 58 9.27 9.89 6.24
C VAL A 58 9.45 10.20 7.71
N LEU A 59 9.75 9.18 8.51
CA LEU A 59 10.00 9.39 9.93
C LEU A 59 11.30 10.14 10.18
N ALA A 60 11.35 10.84 11.31
CA ALA A 60 12.53 11.56 11.74
C ALA A 60 13.76 10.63 11.86
N PRO A 61 15.00 11.15 11.69
CA PRO A 61 16.22 10.35 11.71
C PRO A 61 16.44 9.51 12.98
N ASN A 62 15.86 9.94 14.11
CA ASN A 62 15.96 9.30 15.41
C ASN A 62 14.76 8.41 15.76
N ALA A 63 13.80 8.25 14.85
CA ALA A 63 12.67 7.36 15.08
C ALA A 63 13.13 5.90 15.15
N ASN A 64 12.58 5.12 16.08
CA ASN A 64 12.85 3.69 16.20
C ASN A 64 12.05 2.90 15.14
N LYS A 65 12.34 3.13 13.86
CA LYS A 65 11.77 2.39 12.73
C LYS A 65 12.88 1.89 11.82
N TRP A 66 12.68 0.66 11.35
CA TRP A 66 13.54 0.05 10.35
C TRP A 66 12.75 -0.13 9.05
N GLY A 67 13.35 0.25 7.93
CA GLY A 67 12.84 -0.07 6.60
C GLY A 67 11.66 0.78 6.12
N ILE A 68 10.85 0.16 5.27
CA ILE A 68 9.70 0.73 4.57
C ILE A 68 8.51 -0.14 4.93
N GLU A 69 7.41 0.48 5.34
CA GLU A 69 6.15 -0.21 5.56
C GLU A 69 5.10 0.34 4.62
N LEU A 70 4.62 -0.52 3.73
CA LEU A 70 3.53 -0.23 2.84
C LEU A 70 2.24 -0.81 3.40
N ARG A 71 1.16 -0.04 3.26
CA ARG A 71 -0.18 -0.46 3.67
C ARG A 71 -1.17 -0.10 2.58
N ILE A 72 -2.03 -1.04 2.23
CA ILE A 72 -3.20 -0.78 1.40
C ILE A 72 -4.44 -0.87 2.28
N TYR A 73 -5.27 0.17 2.23
CA TYR A 73 -6.60 0.22 2.83
C TYR A 73 -7.62 0.01 1.73
N PHE A 74 -8.69 -0.73 2.01
CA PHE A 74 -9.71 -0.99 0.99
C PHE A 74 -11.09 -1.21 1.58
N THR A 75 -12.12 -0.91 0.80
CA THR A 75 -13.50 -1.33 1.09
C THR A 75 -13.65 -2.80 0.76
N GLU A 76 -14.25 -3.57 1.64
CA GLU A 76 -14.43 -5.00 1.46
C GLU A 76 -15.70 -5.30 0.65
N ASP A 77 -15.58 -6.26 -0.27
CA ASP A 77 -16.70 -6.99 -0.84
C ASP A 77 -16.63 -8.43 -0.31
N GLU A 78 -17.36 -8.69 0.78
CA GLU A 78 -17.28 -9.94 1.58
C GLU A 78 -17.54 -11.19 0.71
N ASP A 79 -18.33 -11.06 -0.35
CA ASP A 79 -18.69 -12.19 -1.23
C ASP A 79 -17.61 -12.51 -2.27
N ASN A 80 -16.67 -11.60 -2.52
CA ASN A 80 -15.76 -11.67 -3.67
C ASN A 80 -14.26 -11.59 -3.32
N ILE A 81 -13.90 -11.34 -2.05
CA ILE A 81 -12.49 -11.30 -1.64
C ILE A 81 -11.83 -12.69 -1.78
N PRO A 82 -10.69 -12.82 -2.48
CA PRO A 82 -9.96 -14.08 -2.54
C PRO A 82 -9.50 -14.54 -1.16
N GLU A 83 -9.63 -15.84 -0.86
CA GLU A 83 -9.31 -16.41 0.47
C GLU A 83 -7.90 -16.05 0.96
N PHE A 84 -6.89 -16.12 0.10
CA PHE A 84 -5.51 -15.74 0.47
C PHE A 84 -5.40 -14.26 0.82
N LEU A 85 -6.17 -13.40 0.15
CA LEU A 85 -6.14 -11.95 0.36
C LEU A 85 -6.86 -11.59 1.66
N ASP A 86 -7.97 -12.27 1.95
CA ASP A 86 -8.68 -12.15 3.21
C ASP A 86 -7.81 -12.61 4.38
N ALA A 87 -7.10 -13.73 4.24
CA ALA A 87 -6.16 -14.23 5.26
C ALA A 87 -4.99 -13.27 5.54
N LEU A 88 -4.60 -12.45 4.56
CA LEU A 88 -3.59 -11.39 4.74
C LEU A 88 -4.18 -10.11 5.35
N ALA A 89 -5.49 -9.93 5.25
CA ALA A 89 -6.17 -8.72 5.65
C ALA A 89 -6.43 -8.69 7.15
N THR A 90 -6.47 -7.47 7.69
CA THR A 90 -6.90 -7.21 9.06
C THR A 90 -7.95 -6.12 9.04
N SER A 91 -8.90 -6.18 9.98
CA SER A 91 -9.86 -5.09 10.15
C SER A 91 -9.14 -3.76 10.35
N ASN A 92 -9.58 -2.75 9.62
CA ASN A 92 -9.00 -1.43 9.72
C ASN A 92 -9.51 -0.74 10.99
N THR A 93 -8.57 -0.23 11.79
CA THR A 93 -8.84 0.52 13.03
C THR A 93 -8.09 1.86 13.04
N ARG A 94 -7.55 2.27 11.89
CA ARG A 94 -6.70 3.46 11.82
C ARG A 94 -7.53 4.74 11.80
N PRO A 95 -7.26 5.72 12.70
CA PRO A 95 -7.94 7.00 12.67
C PRO A 95 -7.73 7.77 11.36
N GLY A 96 -8.82 8.33 10.84
CA GLY A 96 -8.88 9.04 9.55
C GLY A 96 -8.88 8.12 8.33
N TYR A 97 -9.21 6.85 8.49
CA TYR A 97 -9.37 5.85 7.43
C TYR A 97 -10.67 5.05 7.57
N GLU A 98 -11.64 5.58 8.32
CA GLU A 98 -12.87 4.87 8.71
C GLU A 98 -13.76 4.50 7.52
N MET A 99 -13.52 5.08 6.34
CA MET A 99 -14.21 4.72 5.09
C MET A 99 -13.72 3.40 4.47
N TYR A 100 -12.63 2.81 4.97
CA TYR A 100 -12.09 1.53 4.51
C TYR A 100 -12.27 0.46 5.59
N ASP A 101 -12.73 -0.72 5.19
CA ASP A 101 -13.09 -1.82 6.09
C ASP A 101 -11.85 -2.61 6.53
N LYS A 102 -10.92 -2.85 5.60
CA LYS A 102 -9.76 -3.70 5.81
C LYS A 102 -8.46 -3.03 5.38
N ARG A 103 -7.35 -3.57 5.90
CA ARG A 103 -6.00 -3.20 5.51
C ARG A 103 -5.10 -4.42 5.36
N ILE A 104 -4.13 -4.32 4.46
CA ILE A 104 -3.04 -5.29 4.30
C ILE A 104 -1.70 -4.56 4.40
N ASN A 105 -0.78 -5.13 5.18
CA ASN A 105 0.59 -4.65 5.33
C ASN A 105 1.53 -5.68 4.68
N ASN A 106 1.69 -5.61 3.36
CA ASN A 106 2.53 -6.55 2.60
C ASN A 106 3.27 -5.83 1.47
N ASN A 107 4.58 -5.61 1.65
CA ASN A 107 5.39 -4.87 0.68
C ASN A 107 5.49 -5.57 -0.68
N GLU A 108 5.51 -6.91 -0.72
CA GLU A 108 5.61 -7.67 -1.98
C GLU A 108 4.37 -7.41 -2.85
N LEU A 109 3.18 -7.59 -2.26
CA LEU A 109 1.90 -7.33 -2.92
C LEU A 109 1.79 -5.86 -3.34
N ILE A 110 2.10 -4.92 -2.45
CA ILE A 110 1.89 -3.50 -2.74
C ILE A 110 2.88 -3.01 -3.81
N ASN A 111 4.14 -3.43 -3.78
CA ASN A 111 5.08 -3.13 -4.87
C ASN A 111 4.61 -3.72 -6.20
N TYR A 112 4.04 -4.93 -6.19
CA TYR A 112 3.41 -5.49 -7.38
C TYR A 112 2.28 -4.58 -7.90
N LEU A 113 1.38 -4.11 -7.05
CA LEU A 113 0.30 -3.19 -7.45
C LEU A 113 0.84 -1.86 -8.00
N LEU A 114 1.86 -1.28 -7.36
CA LEU A 114 2.54 -0.07 -7.86
C LEU A 114 3.09 -0.29 -9.28
N SER A 115 3.70 -1.46 -9.53
CA SER A 115 4.19 -1.86 -10.86
C SER A 115 3.10 -2.01 -11.93
N ARG A 116 1.83 -2.05 -11.50
CA ARG A 116 0.65 -2.25 -12.34
C ARG A 116 -0.21 -0.99 -12.45
N GLY A 117 0.30 0.16 -12.00
CA GLY A 117 -0.34 1.47 -12.18
C GLY A 117 -1.06 2.01 -10.95
N PHE A 118 -1.01 1.34 -9.81
CA PHE A 118 -1.43 1.95 -8.55
C PHE A 118 -0.39 2.99 -8.09
N THR A 119 -0.83 3.96 -7.31
CA THR A 119 0.00 5.02 -6.73
C THR A 119 -0.27 5.18 -5.24
N LEU A 120 0.57 5.96 -4.55
CA LEU A 120 0.22 6.40 -3.19
C LEU A 120 -0.94 7.39 -3.21
N GLY A 121 -1.86 7.24 -2.25
CA GLY A 121 -3.06 8.08 -2.14
C GLY A 121 -4.23 7.62 -2.99
#